data_AF-A0A4W5RFN3-F1
#
_entry.id   AF-A0A4W5RFN3-F1
#
_cell.length_a   1.000
_cell.length_b   1.000
_cell.length_c   1.000
_cell.angle_alpha   90.00
_cell.angle_beta   90.00
_cell.angle_gamma   90.00
#
_symmetry.space_group_name_H-M   'P 1'
#
loop_
_entity.id
_entity.type
_entity.pdbx_description
1 polymer ?
#
loop_
_entity_poly.entity_id
_entity_poly.type
_entity_poly.pdbx_seq_one_letter_code
_entity_poly.pdbx_strand_id
1 'polypeptide(L)'
;MPSYKEVRKSNRFYYFIKFTLNIYSMLFSLLGLCVLCVGVYAEVERQNNRTLEGVFLAPAVVLILLGLVMFTVSLVGMVGSLRDNKTLLHMFLCVLCVLLFLQVVALIVALIFEKKTSALFQSSIREGIKHYYDDLDFKNILDFVQQKFSCCGGDEYKDWGVNQYHFCNGTGPLACGVPYTCCVRRKVGEVVNTLCGYKTLSQQIQKLCFKWHHIPYKVHYF
;
A
#
# COMPACT_ATOMS: atom_id res chain seq x y z
N MET A 1 49.31 -26.32 3.83
CA MET A 1 49.30 -24.84 3.97
C MET A 1 48.51 -24.28 2.80
N PRO A 2 47.51 -23.40 3.01
CA PRO A 2 46.74 -22.82 1.91
C PRO A 2 47.65 -22.00 0.99
N SER A 3 47.45 -22.10 -0.34
CA SER A 3 48.22 -21.36 -1.35
C SER A 3 47.97 -19.85 -1.23
N TYR A 4 48.99 -19.02 -1.45
CA TYR A 4 48.89 -17.54 -1.41
C TYR A 4 47.73 -17.00 -2.29
N LYS A 5 47.44 -17.67 -3.42
CA LYS A 5 46.31 -17.33 -4.30
C LYS A 5 44.95 -17.54 -3.64
N GLU A 6 44.80 -18.60 -2.83
CA GLU A 6 43.55 -18.91 -2.10
C GLU A 6 43.27 -17.87 -1.01
N VAL A 7 44.30 -17.47 -0.25
CA VAL A 7 44.18 -16.43 0.78
C VAL A 7 43.79 -15.07 0.17
N ARG A 8 44.41 -14.69 -0.96
CA ARG A 8 44.06 -13.44 -1.68
C ARG A 8 42.62 -13.48 -2.24
N LYS A 9 42.16 -14.63 -2.73
CA LYS A 9 40.78 -14.80 -3.23
C LYS A 9 39.76 -14.68 -2.08
N SER A 10 40.02 -15.34 -0.94
CA SER A 10 39.19 -15.25 0.26
C SER A 10 39.09 -13.83 0.80
N ASN A 11 40.22 -13.09 0.86
CA ASN A 11 40.21 -11.70 1.32
C ASN A 11 39.42 -10.79 0.37
N ARG A 12 39.57 -10.93 -0.95
CA ARG A 12 38.76 -10.17 -1.92
C ARG A 12 37.27 -10.46 -1.77
N PHE A 13 36.90 -11.73 -1.60
CA PHE A 13 35.52 -12.12 -1.37
C PHE A 13 34.96 -11.52 -0.08
N TYR A 14 35.73 -11.55 1.02
CA TYR A 14 35.35 -10.92 2.29
C TYR A 14 35.08 -9.42 2.13
N TYR A 15 36.00 -8.67 1.51
CA TYR A 15 35.82 -7.23 1.28
C TYR A 15 34.63 -6.94 0.38
N PHE A 16 34.37 -7.77 -0.63
CA PHE A 16 33.20 -7.65 -1.49
C PHE A 16 31.90 -7.79 -0.67
N ILE A 17 31.76 -8.87 0.11
CA ILE A 17 30.58 -9.09 0.96
C ILE A 17 30.40 -7.95 1.97
N LYS A 18 31.48 -7.51 2.62
CA LYS A 18 31.47 -6.40 3.59
C LYS A 18 30.98 -5.10 2.94
N PHE A 19 31.52 -4.77 1.77
CA PHE A 19 31.12 -3.58 1.01
C PHE A 19 29.65 -3.66 0.59
N THR A 20 29.24 -4.78 0.01
CA THR A 20 27.85 -5.02 -0.41
C THR A 20 26.88 -4.90 0.76
N LEU A 21 27.16 -5.55 1.90
CA LEU A 21 26.31 -5.48 3.09
C LEU A 21 26.21 -4.06 3.64
N ASN A 22 27.31 -3.31 3.64
CA ASN A 22 27.32 -1.93 4.10
C ASN A 22 26.50 -1.01 3.20
N ILE A 23 26.63 -1.15 1.87
CA ILE A 23 25.83 -0.39 0.90
C ILE A 23 24.35 -0.69 1.05
N TYR A 24 23.95 -1.97 1.12
CA TYR A 24 22.55 -2.34 1.36
C TYR A 24 22.03 -1.78 2.68
N SER A 25 22.80 -1.91 3.77
CA SER A 25 22.41 -1.39 5.09
C SER A 25 22.25 0.14 5.06
N MET A 26 23.10 0.87 4.32
CA MET A 26 22.96 2.31 4.15
C MET A 26 21.68 2.69 3.41
N LEU A 27 21.38 2.00 2.32
CA LEU A 27 20.17 2.24 1.54
C LEU A 27 18.90 1.95 2.37
N PHE A 28 18.85 0.81 3.06
CA PHE A 28 17.72 0.46 3.93
C PHE A 28 17.59 1.41 5.13
N SER A 29 18.70 1.89 5.67
CA SER A 29 18.67 2.92 6.71
C SER A 29 18.06 4.22 6.20
N LEU A 30 18.43 4.68 5.00
CA LEU A 30 17.85 5.89 4.41
C LEU A 30 16.36 5.70 4.10
N LEU A 31 15.97 4.56 3.53
CA LEU A 31 14.57 4.22 3.27
C LEU A 31 13.76 4.16 4.58
N GLY A 32 14.32 3.55 5.63
CA GLY A 32 13.70 3.51 6.96
C GLY A 32 13.46 4.89 7.54
N LEU A 33 14.43 5.79 7.40
CA LEU A 33 14.29 7.18 7.83
C LEU A 33 13.20 7.91 7.01
N CYS A 34 13.17 7.74 5.69
CA CYS A 34 12.12 8.33 4.86
C CYS A 34 10.73 7.84 5.26
N VAL A 35 10.56 6.52 5.45
CA VAL A 35 9.30 5.93 5.89
C VAL A 35 8.90 6.45 7.28
N LEU A 36 9.85 6.57 8.20
CA LEU A 36 9.61 7.14 9.53
C LEU A 36 9.15 8.60 9.44
N CYS A 37 9.81 9.43 8.63
CA CYS A 37 9.41 10.82 8.41
C CYS A 37 8.00 10.93 7.83
N VAL A 38 7.65 10.10 6.84
CA VAL A 38 6.30 10.05 6.26
C VAL A 38 5.27 9.61 7.30
N GLY A 39 5.59 8.60 8.11
CA GLY A 39 4.70 8.14 9.18
C GLY A 39 4.44 9.21 10.24
N VAL A 40 5.48 9.91 10.69
CA VAL A 40 5.36 11.01 11.66
C VAL A 40 4.56 12.17 11.06
N TYR A 41 4.83 12.54 9.80
CA TYR A 41 4.08 13.58 9.11
C TYR A 41 2.59 13.24 9.03
N ALA A 42 2.25 12.01 8.61
CA ALA A 42 0.86 11.55 8.53
C ALA A 42 0.15 11.56 9.89
N GLU A 43 0.85 11.19 10.96
CA GLU A 43 0.31 11.22 12.32
C GLU A 43 0.02 12.65 12.81
N VAL A 44 0.92 13.60 12.50
CA VAL A 44 0.75 15.02 12.87
C VAL A 44 -0.45 15.63 12.15
N GLU A 45 -0.58 15.41 10.85
CA GLU A 45 -1.72 15.88 10.07
C GLU A 45 -3.04 15.33 10.63
N ARG A 46 -3.05 14.04 11.00
CA ARG A 46 -4.22 13.42 11.65
C ARG A 46 -4.58 14.12 12.97
N GLN A 47 -3.60 14.41 13.82
CA GLN A 47 -3.84 15.07 15.11
C GLN A 47 -4.36 16.50 14.96
N ASN A 48 -3.93 17.21 13.92
CA ASN A 48 -4.39 18.56 13.62
C ASN A 48 -5.87 18.59 13.22
N ASN A 49 -6.31 17.56 12.48
CA ASN A 49 -7.67 17.50 11.94
C ASN A 49 -8.73 16.90 12.88
N ARG A 50 -8.41 16.63 14.16
CA ARG A 50 -9.24 16.26 15.36
C ARG A 50 -10.60 15.52 15.21
N THR A 51 -10.95 14.99 14.06
CA THR A 51 -12.33 14.56 13.73
C THR A 51 -12.42 13.12 13.22
N LEU A 52 -11.30 12.39 13.12
CA LEU A 52 -11.31 10.98 12.74
C LEU A 52 -11.01 10.09 13.96
N GLU A 53 -12.05 9.88 14.78
CA GLU A 53 -12.08 8.74 15.70
C GLU A 53 -12.26 7.45 14.88
N GLY A 54 -11.18 6.66 14.83
CA GLY A 54 -11.22 5.28 14.32
C GLY A 54 -10.75 5.12 12.87
N VAL A 55 -10.08 4.00 12.61
CA VAL A 55 -9.53 3.55 11.29
C VAL A 55 -8.16 4.14 10.90
N PHE A 56 -7.93 5.46 10.85
CA PHE A 56 -6.60 6.02 10.47
C PHE A 56 -5.50 5.92 11.54
N LEU A 57 -5.85 5.49 12.75
CA LEU A 57 -4.87 5.10 13.77
C LEU A 57 -3.96 3.96 13.33
N ALA A 58 -4.43 3.06 12.46
CA ALA A 58 -3.67 1.89 12.07
C ALA A 58 -2.56 2.18 11.04
N PRO A 59 -2.78 2.90 9.91
CA PRO A 59 -1.77 3.00 8.86
C PRO A 59 -0.56 3.86 9.25
N ALA A 60 -0.77 5.04 9.84
CA ALA A 60 0.32 5.96 10.20
C ALA A 60 1.23 5.39 11.30
N VAL A 61 0.63 4.81 12.35
CA VAL A 61 1.37 4.14 13.44
C VAL A 61 2.16 2.94 12.92
N VAL A 62 1.59 2.15 11.99
CA VAL A 62 2.31 1.04 11.35
C VAL A 62 3.50 1.55 10.54
N LEU A 63 3.37 2.65 9.80
CA LEU A 63 4.50 3.26 9.08
C LEU A 63 5.61 3.73 10.02
N ILE A 64 5.26 4.34 11.17
CA ILE A 64 6.24 4.76 12.18
C ILE A 64 6.98 3.55 12.75
N LEU A 65 6.26 2.51 13.18
CA LEU A 65 6.86 1.29 13.73
C LEU A 65 7.75 0.59 12.69
N LEU A 66 7.27 0.47 11.45
CA LEU A 66 8.03 -0.11 10.35
C LEU A 66 9.30 0.68 10.06
N GLY A 67 9.20 2.00 9.92
CA GLY A 67 10.35 2.89 9.67
C GLY A 67 11.40 2.80 10.78
N LEU A 68 10.95 2.78 12.04
CA LEU A 68 11.84 2.65 13.20
C LEU A 68 12.57 1.29 13.21
N VAL A 69 11.86 0.18 12.98
CA VAL A 69 12.47 -1.16 12.90
C VAL A 69 13.45 -1.23 11.73
N MET A 70 13.07 -0.77 10.55
CA MET A 70 13.96 -0.78 9.38
C MET A 70 15.22 0.06 9.61
N PHE A 71 15.09 1.27 10.17
CA PHE A 71 16.22 2.16 10.46
C PHE A 71 17.17 1.53 11.48
N THR A 72 16.64 1.05 12.61
CA THR A 72 17.45 0.49 13.71
C THR A 72 18.17 -0.79 13.29
N VAL A 73 17.48 -1.73 12.63
CA VAL A 73 18.08 -2.99 12.16
C VAL A 73 19.19 -2.71 11.13
N SER A 74 18.95 -1.76 10.21
CA SER A 74 19.94 -1.38 9.19
C SER A 74 21.15 -0.67 9.80
N LEU A 75 20.95 0.18 10.81
CA LEU A 75 22.03 0.84 11.54
C LEU A 75 22.90 -0.20 12.28
N VAL A 76 22.28 -1.20 12.92
CA VAL A 76 23.01 -2.31 13.57
C VAL A 76 23.81 -3.11 12.54
N GLY A 77 23.24 -3.40 11.37
CA GLY A 77 23.94 -4.08 10.28
C GLY A 77 25.15 -3.29 9.76
N MET A 78 24.98 -1.99 9.54
CA MET A 78 26.04 -1.07 9.13
C MET A 78 27.16 -0.99 10.18
N VAL A 79 26.82 -0.70 11.43
CA VAL A 79 27.81 -0.56 12.52
C VAL A 79 28.51 -1.88 12.78
N GLY A 80 27.78 -3.00 12.77
CA GLY A 80 28.35 -4.34 12.92
C GLY A 80 29.38 -4.66 11.83
N SER A 81 29.07 -4.30 10.58
CA SER A 81 29.98 -4.44 9.43
C SER A 81 31.21 -3.56 9.55
N LEU A 82 31.03 -2.26 9.82
CA LEU A 82 32.13 -1.28 9.89
C LEU A 82 33.07 -1.55 11.06
N ARG A 83 32.53 -1.96 12.22
CA ARG A 83 33.30 -2.26 13.43
C ARG A 83 33.85 -3.69 13.46
N ASP A 84 33.59 -4.51 12.44
CA ASP A 84 33.92 -5.94 12.39
C ASP A 84 33.46 -6.69 13.67
N ASN A 85 32.34 -6.24 14.26
CA ASN A 85 31.82 -6.79 15.50
C ASN A 85 30.90 -7.99 15.21
N LYS A 86 31.45 -9.19 15.41
CA LYS A 86 30.76 -10.46 15.15
C LYS A 86 29.46 -10.61 15.93
N THR A 87 29.40 -10.10 17.17
CA THR A 87 28.19 -10.17 18.00
C THR A 87 27.06 -9.34 17.41
N LEU A 88 27.35 -8.10 16.97
CA LEU A 88 26.36 -7.25 16.31
C LEU A 88 25.87 -7.84 14.98
N LEU A 89 26.79 -8.42 14.19
CA LEU A 89 26.43 -9.06 12.93
C LEU A 89 25.58 -10.32 13.14
N HIS A 90 25.85 -11.10 14.19
CA HIS A 90 25.05 -12.27 14.56
C HIS A 90 23.65 -11.85 15.03
N MET A 91 23.54 -10.79 15.83
CA MET A 91 22.25 -10.22 16.23
C MET A 91 21.46 -9.70 15.02
N PHE A 92 22.10 -8.99 14.09
CA PHE A 92 21.49 -8.55 12.84
C PHE A 92 20.92 -9.72 12.04
N LEU A 93 21.70 -10.78 11.86
CA LEU A 93 21.25 -11.99 11.16
C LEU A 93 20.07 -12.66 11.89
N CYS A 94 20.15 -12.79 13.21
CA CYS A 94 19.08 -13.38 14.02
C CYS A 94 17.76 -12.60 13.86
N VAL A 95 17.81 -11.27 13.94
CA VAL A 95 16.63 -10.42 13.73
C VAL A 95 16.06 -10.58 12.32
N LEU A 96 16.91 -10.62 11.28
CA LEU A 96 16.46 -10.87 9.91
C LEU A 96 15.77 -12.23 9.76
N CYS A 97 16.32 -13.29 10.38
CA CYS A 97 15.69 -14.61 10.36
C CYS A 97 14.31 -14.60 11.03
N VAL A 98 14.17 -13.93 12.17
CA VAL A 98 12.88 -13.79 12.87
C VAL A 98 11.89 -13.00 12.01
N LEU A 99 12.29 -11.88 11.42
CA LEU A 99 11.44 -11.09 10.54
C LEU A 99 10.99 -11.89 9.31
N LEU A 100 11.88 -12.65 8.69
CA LEU A 100 11.55 -13.53 7.57
C LEU A 100 10.56 -14.61 7.98
N PHE A 101 10.76 -15.24 9.14
CA PHE A 101 9.83 -16.22 9.67
C PHE A 101 8.43 -15.61 9.91
N LEU A 102 8.37 -14.43 10.54
CA LEU A 102 7.11 -13.70 10.75
C LEU A 102 6.41 -13.34 9.43
N GLN A 103 7.16 -12.93 8.41
CA GLN A 103 6.61 -12.65 7.07
C GLN A 103 6.01 -13.90 6.42
N VAL A 104 6.70 -15.05 6.51
CA VAL A 104 6.19 -16.32 5.99
C VAL A 104 4.91 -16.74 6.71
N VAL A 105 4.87 -16.64 8.05
CA VAL A 105 3.66 -16.94 8.83
C VAL A 105 2.52 -16.00 8.45
N ALA A 106 2.78 -14.69 8.37
CA ALA A 106 1.77 -13.70 7.96
C ALA A 106 1.23 -13.98 6.55
N LEU A 107 2.11 -14.35 5.60
CA LEU A 107 1.70 -14.72 4.24
C LEU A 107 0.80 -15.96 4.24
N ILE A 108 1.18 -17.01 4.97
CA ILE A 108 0.36 -18.24 5.08
C ILE A 108 -1.00 -17.92 5.70
N VAL A 109 -1.05 -17.13 6.77
CA VAL A 109 -2.30 -16.70 7.40
C VAL A 109 -3.15 -15.89 6.43
N ALA A 110 -2.55 -14.96 5.67
CA ALA A 110 -3.27 -14.16 4.68
C ALA A 110 -3.90 -15.03 3.57
N LEU A 111 -3.23 -16.11 3.17
CA LEU A 111 -3.74 -17.06 2.17
C LEU A 111 -4.83 -17.97 2.73
N ILE A 112 -4.68 -18.49 3.95
CA ILE A 112 -5.69 -19.37 4.58
C ILE A 112 -6.98 -18.59 4.86
N PHE A 113 -6.86 -17.35 5.33
CA PHE A 113 -7.98 -16.50 5.70
C PHE A 113 -8.32 -15.47 4.61
N GLU A 114 -8.07 -15.77 3.34
CA GLU A 114 -8.28 -14.87 2.20
C GLU A 114 -9.64 -14.19 2.22
N LYS A 115 -10.73 -14.94 2.47
CA LYS A 115 -12.10 -14.38 2.50
C LYS A 115 -12.29 -13.35 3.62
N LYS A 116 -11.63 -13.55 4.76
CA LYS A 116 -11.75 -12.65 5.91
C LYS A 116 -10.85 -11.43 5.72
N THR A 117 -9.65 -11.62 5.20
CA THR A 117 -8.73 -10.52 4.88
C THR A 117 -9.29 -9.64 3.77
N SER A 118 -9.89 -10.22 2.73
CA SER A 118 -10.57 -9.45 1.67
C SER A 118 -11.79 -8.69 2.19
N ALA A 119 -12.63 -9.31 3.03
CA ALA A 119 -13.78 -8.64 3.63
C ALA A 119 -13.38 -7.45 4.53
N LEU A 120 -12.31 -7.59 5.33
CA LEU A 120 -11.76 -6.49 6.13
C LEU A 120 -11.25 -5.35 5.25
N PHE A 121 -10.53 -5.68 4.18
CA PHE A 121 -10.02 -4.70 3.22
C PHE A 121 -11.16 -3.95 2.51
N GLN A 122 -12.16 -4.68 2.00
CA GLN A 122 -13.35 -4.11 1.36
C GLN A 122 -14.14 -3.22 2.32
N SER A 123 -14.33 -3.64 3.57
CA SER A 123 -14.99 -2.81 4.60
C SER A 123 -14.23 -1.51 4.86
N SER A 124 -12.89 -1.55 4.85
CA SER A 124 -12.06 -0.37 5.06
C SER A 124 -12.18 0.61 3.89
N ILE A 125 -12.15 0.11 2.64
CA ILE A 125 -12.39 0.95 1.46
C ILE A 125 -13.79 1.53 1.48
N ARG A 126 -14.81 0.74 1.84
CA ARG A 126 -16.20 1.18 1.89
C ARG A 126 -16.42 2.30 2.91
N GLU A 127 -15.76 2.23 4.06
CA GLU A 127 -15.78 3.34 5.03
C GLU A 127 -15.07 4.58 4.48
N GLY A 128 -13.95 4.41 3.76
CA GLY A 128 -13.30 5.52 3.06
C GLY A 128 -14.19 6.16 1.99
N ILE A 129 -14.92 5.36 1.20
CA ILE A 129 -15.87 5.84 0.18
C ILE A 129 -16.97 6.71 0.81
N LYS A 130 -17.45 6.36 2.01
CA LYS A 130 -18.43 7.16 2.75
C LYS A 130 -17.92 8.59 3.03
N HIS A 131 -16.64 8.73 3.35
CA HIS A 131 -15.96 10.01 3.63
C HIS A 131 -15.15 10.59 2.45
N TYR A 132 -15.42 10.12 1.23
CA TYR A 132 -14.64 10.46 0.04
C TYR A 132 -14.55 11.96 -0.31
N TYR A 133 -15.51 12.79 0.12
CA TYR A 133 -15.43 14.25 -0.09
C TYR A 133 -14.94 15.01 1.16
N ASP A 134 -14.88 14.33 2.31
CA ASP A 134 -14.41 14.90 3.58
C ASP A 134 -12.89 14.74 3.72
N ASP A 135 -12.34 13.66 3.16
CA ASP A 135 -10.91 13.33 3.18
C ASP A 135 -10.28 13.48 1.79
N LEU A 136 -9.57 14.59 1.58
CA LEU A 136 -8.91 14.91 0.31
C LEU A 136 -7.76 13.94 -0.01
N ASP A 137 -7.08 13.39 1.00
CA ASP A 137 -5.98 12.46 0.79
C ASP A 137 -6.52 11.10 0.32
N PHE A 138 -7.54 10.58 1.01
CA PHE A 138 -8.24 9.38 0.59
C PHE A 138 -8.83 9.55 -0.81
N LYS A 139 -9.46 10.71 -1.09
CA LYS A 139 -9.98 11.05 -2.42
C LYS A 139 -8.90 10.94 -3.49
N ASN A 140 -7.76 11.60 -3.31
CA ASN A 140 -6.67 11.61 -4.28
C ASN A 140 -6.09 10.21 -4.50
N ILE A 141 -5.92 9.43 -3.44
CA ILE A 141 -5.42 8.06 -3.51
C ILE A 141 -6.42 7.18 -4.26
N LEU A 142 -7.71 7.22 -3.89
CA LEU A 142 -8.74 6.40 -4.52
C LEU A 142 -8.92 6.78 -5.99
N ASP A 143 -8.92 8.08 -6.31
CA ASP A 143 -8.97 8.58 -7.69
C ASP A 143 -7.78 8.09 -8.52
N PHE A 144 -6.57 8.13 -7.96
CA PHE A 144 -5.38 7.59 -8.59
C PHE A 144 -5.50 6.08 -8.82
N VAL A 145 -5.89 5.31 -7.80
CA VAL A 145 -6.02 3.85 -7.88
C VAL A 145 -7.06 3.48 -8.94
N GLN A 146 -8.25 4.07 -8.90
CA GLN A 146 -9.32 3.81 -9.85
C GLN A 146 -8.90 4.11 -11.29
N GLN A 147 -8.24 5.24 -11.52
CA GLN A 147 -7.74 5.58 -12.87
C GLN A 147 -6.58 4.69 -13.31
N LYS A 148 -5.62 4.42 -12.42
CA LYS A 148 -4.40 3.66 -12.72
C LYS A 148 -4.68 2.19 -12.99
N PHE A 149 -5.54 1.58 -12.17
CA PHE A 149 -5.91 0.18 -12.27
C PHE A 149 -7.23 -0.05 -13.02
N SER A 150 -7.89 1.02 -13.46
CA SER A 150 -9.15 0.93 -14.21
C SER A 150 -10.25 0.15 -13.46
N CYS A 151 -10.33 0.37 -12.14
CA CYS A 151 -11.31 -0.25 -11.25
C CYS A 151 -12.27 0.80 -10.66
N CYS A 152 -13.35 0.34 -10.02
CA CYS A 152 -14.34 1.22 -9.41
C CYS A 152 -14.93 0.61 -8.13
N GLY A 153 -14.85 1.34 -7.02
CA GLY A 153 -15.26 0.83 -5.71
C GLY A 153 -14.18 -0.02 -5.03
N GLY A 154 -14.54 -0.72 -3.96
CA GLY A 154 -13.66 -1.64 -3.26
C GLY A 154 -13.78 -3.08 -3.76
N ASP A 155 -15.02 -3.54 -3.95
CA ASP A 155 -15.37 -4.82 -4.55
C ASP A 155 -16.14 -4.61 -5.86
N GLU A 156 -17.14 -3.71 -5.84
CA GLU A 156 -17.96 -3.39 -6.99
C GLU A 156 -18.29 -1.90 -7.07
N TYR A 157 -18.68 -1.44 -8.27
CA TYR A 157 -19.09 -0.05 -8.49
C TYR A 157 -20.28 0.37 -7.60
N LYS A 158 -21.06 -0.58 -7.09
CA LYS A 158 -22.18 -0.32 -6.18
C LYS A 158 -21.74 0.11 -4.78
N ASP A 159 -20.47 -0.05 -4.43
CA ASP A 159 -19.93 0.44 -3.17
C ASP A 159 -20.12 1.96 -3.02
N TRP A 160 -20.19 2.70 -4.13
CA TRP A 160 -20.51 4.13 -4.13
C TRP A 160 -21.88 4.47 -3.55
N GLY A 161 -22.79 3.50 -3.46
CA GLY A 161 -24.11 3.68 -2.87
C GLY A 161 -24.09 4.04 -1.37
N VAL A 162 -22.97 3.86 -0.66
CA VAL A 162 -22.86 4.32 0.75
C VAL A 162 -22.47 5.78 0.89
N ASN A 163 -21.99 6.42 -0.17
CA ASN A 163 -21.58 7.82 -0.11
C ASN A 163 -22.82 8.74 -0.21
N GLN A 164 -22.87 9.75 0.67
CA GLN A 164 -23.97 10.70 0.75
C GLN A 164 -24.21 11.57 -0.51
N TYR A 165 -23.30 11.60 -1.49
CA TYR A 165 -23.51 12.31 -2.75
C TYR A 165 -23.93 11.38 -3.89
N HIS A 166 -23.59 10.10 -3.80
CA HIS A 166 -23.81 9.09 -4.84
C HIS A 166 -24.98 8.14 -4.53
N PHE A 167 -25.46 8.08 -3.28
CA PHE A 167 -26.63 7.28 -2.91
C PHE A 167 -27.87 7.63 -3.76
N CYS A 168 -28.63 6.61 -4.19
CA CYS A 168 -29.72 6.80 -5.15
C CYS A 168 -30.93 7.58 -4.62
N ASN A 169 -31.10 7.65 -3.30
CA ASN A 169 -32.18 8.43 -2.68
C ASN A 169 -31.80 9.92 -2.49
N GLY A 170 -30.63 10.32 -2.98
CA GLY A 170 -30.18 11.71 -2.97
C GLY A 170 -30.85 12.54 -4.05
N THR A 171 -30.96 13.84 -3.81
CA THR A 171 -31.49 14.83 -4.76
C THR A 171 -30.41 15.53 -5.59
N GLY A 172 -29.13 15.24 -5.29
CA GLY A 172 -27.99 15.86 -5.96
C GLY A 172 -27.78 15.38 -7.40
N PRO A 173 -27.02 16.13 -8.22
CA PRO A 173 -26.75 15.78 -9.62
C PRO A 173 -25.90 14.50 -9.77
N LEU A 174 -25.16 14.13 -8.72
CA LEU A 174 -24.34 12.91 -8.63
C LEU A 174 -25.13 11.70 -8.12
N ALA A 175 -26.38 11.88 -7.70
CA ALA A 175 -27.17 10.82 -7.10
C ALA A 175 -27.33 9.63 -8.04
N CYS A 176 -27.26 8.45 -7.45
CA CYS A 176 -27.29 7.16 -8.14
C CYS A 176 -26.18 6.97 -9.18
N GLY A 177 -25.07 7.69 -9.03
CA GLY A 177 -23.92 7.61 -9.92
C GLY A 177 -22.64 7.12 -9.25
N VAL A 178 -21.56 7.17 -10.01
CA VAL A 178 -20.18 6.93 -9.57
C VAL A 178 -19.31 8.12 -10.01
N PRO A 179 -18.17 8.40 -9.35
CA PRO A 179 -17.29 9.48 -9.79
C PRO A 179 -16.70 9.20 -11.17
N TYR A 180 -16.28 10.28 -11.84
CA TYR A 180 -15.68 10.22 -13.17
C TYR A 180 -14.41 9.35 -13.26
N THR A 181 -13.75 9.10 -12.12
CA THR A 181 -12.57 8.23 -12.01
C THR A 181 -12.89 6.76 -12.30
N CYS A 182 -14.16 6.36 -12.15
CA CYS A 182 -14.66 5.05 -12.55
C CYS A 182 -14.90 4.91 -14.06
N CYS A 183 -14.83 6.00 -14.82
CA CYS A 183 -15.20 6.00 -16.23
C CYS A 183 -14.05 5.65 -17.18
N VAL A 184 -14.44 5.10 -18.32
CA VAL A 184 -13.51 4.65 -19.35
C VAL A 184 -12.99 5.82 -20.16
N ARG A 185 -11.67 6.02 -20.16
CA ARG A 185 -11.00 6.82 -21.19
C ARG A 185 -10.76 5.94 -22.41
N ARG A 186 -11.32 6.30 -23.57
CA ARG A 186 -11.14 5.53 -24.83
C ARG A 186 -9.91 5.99 -25.59
N LYS A 187 -9.53 7.26 -25.49
CA LYS A 187 -8.30 7.80 -26.12
C LYS A 187 -7.44 8.58 -25.13
N VAL A 188 -6.13 8.53 -25.33
CA VAL A 188 -5.16 9.37 -24.59
C VAL A 188 -5.35 10.82 -25.06
N GLY A 189 -5.68 11.73 -24.14
CA GLY A 189 -5.93 13.15 -24.43
C GLY A 189 -7.39 13.54 -24.68
N GLU A 190 -8.34 12.62 -24.50
CA GLU A 190 -9.78 12.91 -24.58
C GLU A 190 -10.27 13.70 -23.35
N VAL A 191 -11.14 14.69 -23.57
CA VAL A 191 -11.80 15.44 -22.49
C VAL A 191 -12.67 14.48 -21.70
N VAL A 192 -12.41 14.38 -20.39
CA VAL A 192 -13.15 13.45 -19.52
C VAL A 192 -14.55 13.98 -19.30
N ASN A 193 -15.56 13.21 -19.72
CA ASN A 193 -16.95 13.47 -19.34
C ASN A 193 -17.09 13.24 -17.83
N THR A 194 -17.32 14.30 -17.06
CA THR A 194 -17.45 14.21 -15.59
C THR A 194 -18.79 13.60 -15.13
N LEU A 195 -19.77 13.47 -16.04
CA LEU A 195 -21.11 12.92 -15.79
C LEU A 195 -21.30 11.51 -16.36
N CYS A 196 -20.25 10.88 -16.89
CA CYS A 196 -20.28 9.51 -17.42
C CYS A 196 -20.82 8.46 -16.43
N GLY A 197 -20.68 8.71 -15.13
CA GLY A 197 -21.17 7.82 -14.06
C GLY A 197 -22.63 8.03 -13.68
N TYR A 198 -23.35 8.96 -14.30
CA TYR A 198 -24.72 9.33 -13.92
C TYR A 198 -25.70 8.15 -14.03
N LYS A 199 -26.52 7.94 -12.98
CA LYS A 199 -27.53 6.86 -12.87
C LYS A 199 -27.01 5.42 -13.01
N THR A 200 -25.70 5.20 -13.00
CA THR A 200 -25.11 3.87 -13.16
C THR A 200 -25.51 2.89 -12.06
N LEU A 201 -25.77 3.36 -10.83
CA LEU A 201 -26.17 2.51 -9.71
C LEU A 201 -27.61 1.95 -9.85
N SER A 202 -28.48 2.64 -10.59
CA SER A 202 -29.87 2.20 -10.85
C SER A 202 -30.00 1.20 -11.99
N GLN A 203 -28.97 1.07 -12.83
CA GLN A 203 -29.03 0.19 -13.98
C GLN A 203 -28.70 -1.24 -13.56
N GLN A 204 -29.65 -2.17 -13.74
CA GLN A 204 -29.38 -3.61 -13.70
C GLN A 204 -28.53 -3.99 -14.92
N ILE A 205 -27.24 -3.67 -14.89
CA ILE A 205 -26.32 -4.15 -15.91
C ILE A 205 -26.20 -5.67 -15.73
N GLN A 206 -26.77 -6.42 -16.68
CA GLN A 206 -26.67 -7.89 -16.79
C GLN A 206 -25.27 -8.34 -17.26
N LYS A 207 -24.22 -7.71 -16.74
CA LYS A 207 -22.82 -8.13 -16.88
C LYS A 207 -22.23 -8.26 -15.47
N LEU A 208 -22.38 -9.45 -14.92
CA LEU A 208 -21.73 -9.90 -13.70
C LEU A 208 -20.20 -9.80 -13.83
N CYS A 209 -19.51 -9.43 -12.75
CA CYS A 209 -18.07 -9.55 -12.63
C CYS A 209 -17.74 -10.69 -11.66
N PHE A 210 -17.20 -11.80 -12.17
CA PHE A 210 -16.11 -12.63 -11.61
C PHE A 210 -16.02 -13.95 -12.40
N LYS A 211 -15.01 -14.09 -13.28
CA LYS A 211 -14.41 -15.40 -13.55
C LYS A 211 -12.91 -15.23 -13.78
N TRP A 212 -12.16 -16.11 -13.15
CA TRP A 212 -10.70 -16.17 -12.96
C TRP A 212 -9.83 -16.26 -14.23
N HIS A 213 -10.11 -15.50 -15.28
CA HIS A 213 -9.25 -15.41 -16.45
C HIS A 213 -9.36 -14.02 -17.08
N HIS A 214 -8.31 -13.23 -16.89
CA HIS A 214 -7.91 -12.07 -17.70
C HIS A 214 -8.96 -10.99 -18.04
N ILE A 215 -8.66 -9.75 -17.60
CA ILE A 215 -9.07 -8.41 -18.11
C ILE A 215 -9.97 -7.61 -17.14
N PRO A 216 -9.61 -6.36 -16.79
CA PRO A 216 -10.41 -5.46 -15.95
C PRO A 216 -11.69 -4.99 -16.69
N TYR A 217 -12.84 -5.16 -16.06
CA TYR A 217 -14.12 -4.69 -16.60
C TYR A 217 -14.39 -3.26 -16.16
N LYS A 218 -14.54 -2.40 -17.16
CA LYS A 218 -14.76 -0.97 -17.09
C LYS A 218 -16.25 -0.68 -17.33
N VAL A 219 -16.85 0.29 -16.62
CA VAL A 219 -18.27 0.66 -16.81
C VAL A 219 -18.42 1.35 -18.16
N HIS A 220 -18.92 0.62 -19.17
CA HIS A 220 -19.10 1.10 -20.54
C HIS A 220 -20.49 1.71 -20.74
N TYR A 221 -20.62 3.04 -20.67
CA TYR A 221 -21.73 3.76 -21.33
C TYR A 221 -21.22 5.08 -21.92
N PHE A 222 -21.96 5.58 -22.90
CA PHE A 222 -21.57 6.48 -23.99
C PHE A 222 -20.91 7.80 -23.59
#